data_AF-A0A2V8L9V0-F1
#
_entry.id   AF-A0A2V8L9V0-F1
#
_cell.length_a   1.000
_cell.length_b   1.000
_cell.length_c   1.000
_cell.angle_alpha   90.00
_cell.angle_beta   90.00
_cell.angle_gamma   90.00
#
_symmetry.space_group_name_H-M   'P 1'
#
loop_
_entity.id
_entity.type
_entity.pdbx_description
1 polymer ?
#
loop_
_entity_poly.entity_id
_entity_poly.type
_entity_poly.pdbx_seq_one_letter_code
_entity_poly.pdbx_strand_id
1 'polypeptide(L)'
;MARPFRAKWLLLPLVLIVIVGGYAAWQYFSKWESTDDAQIDGHIHPVNVKVGGTVVSVSVKDNQPVEMGTVLVQLDGRDFEIAVSRAEAELADA
;
A
#
# COMPACT_ATOMS: atom_id res chain seq x y z
N MET A 1 10.75 71.91 5.34
CA MET A 1 9.65 71.20 6.03
C MET A 1 9.06 70.14 5.09
N ALA A 2 9.56 68.90 5.15
CA ALA A 2 9.12 67.81 4.28
C ALA A 2 7.85 67.14 4.83
N ARG A 3 6.83 66.99 3.98
CA ARG A 3 5.48 66.52 4.35
C ARG A 3 5.51 64.99 4.60
N PRO A 4 5.35 64.49 5.84
CA PRO A 4 5.40 63.05 6.13
C PRO A 4 4.11 62.31 5.71
N PHE A 5 3.09 63.04 5.25
CA PHE A 5 1.76 62.50 4.99
C PHE A 5 1.70 61.60 3.74
N ARG A 6 2.59 61.78 2.75
CA ARG A 6 2.63 60.91 1.55
C ARG A 6 3.41 59.61 1.77
N ALA A 7 4.39 59.60 2.67
CA ALA A 7 5.15 58.40 3.01
C ALA A 7 4.28 57.35 3.73
N LYS A 8 3.42 57.78 4.66
CA LYS A 8 2.50 56.88 5.39
C LYS A 8 1.51 56.15 4.48
N TRP A 9 1.04 56.82 3.43
CA TRP A 9 0.10 56.24 2.45
C TRP A 9 0.79 55.28 1.47
N LEU A 10 2.11 55.43 1.25
CA LEU A 10 2.92 54.48 0.47
C LEU A 10 3.35 53.25 1.30
N LEU A 11 3.45 53.38 2.63
CA LEU A 11 3.78 52.27 3.52
C LEU A 11 2.60 51.32 3.77
N LEU A 12 1.37 51.83 3.70
CA LEU A 12 0.15 51.07 3.94
C LEU A 12 -0.03 49.86 2.98
N PRO A 13 0.15 49.98 1.64
CA PRO A 13 0.08 48.83 0.74
C PRO A 13 1.23 47.85 0.96
N LEU A 14 2.42 48.31 1.35
CA LEU A 14 3.56 47.42 1.65
C LEU A 14 3.25 46.55 2.89
N VAL A 15 2.71 47.16 3.94
CA VAL A 15 2.26 46.43 5.14
C VAL A 15 1.16 45.43 4.80
N LEU A 16 0.20 45.82 3.95
CA LEU A 16 -0.85 44.91 3.50
C LEU A 16 -0.30 43.70 2.73
N ILE A 17 0.67 43.92 1.83
CA ILE A 17 1.34 42.84 1.08
C ILE A 17 2.08 41.90 2.03
N VAL A 18 2.78 42.43 3.04
CA VAL A 18 3.48 41.59 4.02
C VAL A 18 2.49 40.78 4.86
N ILE A 19 1.37 41.36 5.27
CA ILE A 19 0.33 40.65 6.03
C ILE A 19 -0.30 39.54 5.18
N VAL A 20 -0.70 39.85 3.94
CA VAL A 20 -1.34 38.88 3.04
C VAL A 20 -0.37 37.78 2.64
N GLY A 21 0.86 38.14 2.28
CA GLY A 21 1.93 37.18 1.94
C GLY A 21 2.30 36.30 3.13
N GLY A 22 2.43 36.89 4.32
CA GLY A 22 2.68 36.15 5.56
C GLY A 22 1.54 35.19 5.90
N TYR A 23 0.29 35.62 5.76
CA TYR A 23 -0.87 34.76 5.99
C TYR A 23 -0.96 33.60 4.98
N ALA A 24 -0.71 33.87 3.70
CA ALA A 24 -0.68 32.84 2.66
C ALA A 24 0.45 31.83 2.89
N ALA A 25 1.64 32.29 3.25
CA ALA A 25 2.78 31.44 3.60
C ALA A 25 2.45 30.58 4.83
N TRP A 26 1.88 31.18 5.89
CA TRP A 26 1.47 30.44 7.08
C TRP A 26 0.44 29.33 6.75
N GLN A 27 -0.58 29.65 5.97
CA GLN A 27 -1.54 28.66 5.48
C GLN A 27 -0.89 27.52 4.68
N TYR A 28 0.11 27.83 3.86
CA TYR A 28 0.83 26.84 3.05
C TYR A 28 1.79 25.97 3.87
N PHE A 29 2.48 26.51 4.86
CA PHE A 29 3.40 25.71 5.68
C PHE A 29 2.67 24.95 6.80
N SER A 30 1.47 25.36 7.19
CA SER A 30 0.72 24.69 8.26
C SER A 30 -0.10 23.47 7.81
N LYS A 31 -0.33 23.24 6.50
CA LYS A 31 -1.13 22.08 6.05
C LYS A 31 -0.35 21.04 5.27
N TRP A 32 0.90 21.31 4.89
CA TRP A 32 1.72 20.41 4.11
C TRP A 32 2.98 20.10 4.91
N GLU A 33 3.11 18.83 5.28
CA GLU A 33 4.32 18.28 5.87
C GLU A 33 5.05 17.48 4.78
N SER A 34 6.35 17.71 4.63
CA SER A 34 7.18 17.00 3.66
C SER A 34 8.17 16.16 4.45
N THR A 35 7.98 14.84 4.43
CA THR A 35 8.86 13.88 5.09
C THR A 35 9.26 12.79 4.12
N ASP A 36 10.50 12.35 4.22
CA ASP A 36 11.01 11.17 3.52
C ASP A 36 10.69 9.88 4.29
N ASP A 37 10.23 10.02 5.54
CA ASP A 37 9.85 8.91 6.41
C ASP A 37 8.33 8.73 6.39
N ALA A 38 7.85 7.97 5.40
CA ALA A 38 6.44 7.64 5.23
C ALA A 38 6.27 6.12 5.07
N GLN A 39 5.51 5.51 5.96
CA GLN A 39 5.25 4.08 6.02
C GLN A 39 3.77 3.79 5.84
N ILE A 40 3.47 2.67 5.20
CA ILE A 40 2.11 2.18 5.02
C ILE A 40 1.93 0.98 5.96
N ASP A 41 0.87 1.01 6.76
CA ASP A 41 0.45 -0.14 7.56
C ASP A 41 -0.42 -1.08 6.72
N GLY A 42 -0.20 -2.38 6.87
CA GLY A 42 -0.82 -3.41 6.05
C GLY A 42 -0.89 -4.74 6.79
N HIS A 43 -2.01 -5.44 6.62
CA HIS A 43 -2.18 -6.77 7.19
C HIS A 43 -1.54 -7.80 6.26
N ILE A 44 -0.53 -8.51 6.77
CA ILE A 44 0.15 -9.59 6.03
C ILE A 44 -0.26 -10.93 6.65
N HIS A 45 -0.94 -11.75 5.85
CA HIS A 45 -1.33 -13.10 6.24
C HIS A 45 -0.51 -14.13 5.46
N PRO A 46 0.36 -14.91 6.11
CA PRO A 46 1.10 -15.96 5.44
C PRO A 46 0.16 -17.08 4.99
N VAL A 47 0.30 -17.52 3.74
CA VAL A 47 -0.46 -18.63 3.17
C VAL A 47 0.40 -19.89 3.20
N ASN A 48 -0.11 -20.95 3.82
CA ASN A 48 0.59 -22.23 3.98
C ASN A 48 -0.19 -23.37 3.32
N VAL A 49 0.55 -24.39 2.89
CA VAL A 49 -0.02 -25.65 2.43
C VAL A 49 -0.34 -26.56 3.62
N LYS A 50 -1.47 -27.26 3.56
CA LYS A 50 -1.88 -28.21 4.61
C LYS A 50 -1.13 -29.54 4.54
N VAL A 51 -0.61 -29.88 3.36
CA VAL A 51 0.08 -31.13 3.08
C VAL A 51 1.46 -30.82 2.49
N GLY A 52 2.43 -31.69 2.78
CA GLY A 52 3.73 -31.63 2.11
C GLY A 52 3.62 -32.13 0.67
N GLY A 53 4.47 -31.62 -0.21
CA GLY A 53 4.53 -32.04 -1.61
C GLY A 53 5.55 -31.21 -2.39
N THR A 54 5.90 -31.68 -3.59
CA THR A 54 6.82 -30.97 -4.48
C THR A 54 6.07 -29.91 -5.28
N VAL A 55 6.62 -28.68 -5.35
CA VAL A 55 6.05 -27.61 -6.17
C VAL A 55 6.30 -27.89 -7.65
N VAL A 56 5.23 -27.92 -8.45
CA VAL A 56 5.28 -28.09 -9.91
C VAL A 56 5.32 -26.72 -10.60
N SER A 57 4.55 -25.76 -10.10
CA SER A 57 4.52 -24.41 -10.66
C SER A 57 4.06 -23.36 -9.65
N VAL A 58 4.48 -22.11 -9.88
CA VAL A 58 4.00 -20.92 -9.19
C VAL A 58 3.25 -20.07 -10.22
N SER A 59 1.98 -19.83 -9.97
CA SER A 59 1.05 -19.25 -10.94
C SER A 59 0.88 -17.73 -10.81
N VAL A 60 1.65 -17.10 -9.92
CA VAL A 60 1.56 -15.68 -9.57
C VAL A 60 2.94 -15.02 -9.58
N LYS A 61 2.94 -13.69 -9.73
CA LYS A 61 4.13 -12.83 -9.60
C LYS A 61 4.07 -12.02 -8.31
N ASP A 62 5.22 -11.48 -7.92
CA ASP A 62 5.31 -10.60 -6.76
C ASP A 62 4.36 -9.40 -6.88
N ASN A 63 3.68 -9.10 -5.77
CA ASN A 63 2.72 -8.00 -5.63
C ASN A 63 1.55 -8.05 -6.63
N GLN A 64 1.28 -9.20 -7.23
CA GLN A 64 0.15 -9.38 -8.12
C GLN A 64 -1.17 -9.37 -7.32
N PRO A 65 -2.17 -8.56 -7.71
CA PRO A 65 -3.51 -8.65 -7.12
C PRO A 65 -4.17 -9.97 -7.51
N VAL A 66 -4.78 -10.64 -6.54
CA VAL A 66 -5.46 -11.94 -6.71
C VAL A 66 -6.84 -11.91 -6.05
N GLU A 67 -7.75 -12.73 -6.55
CA GLU A 67 -9.09 -12.89 -5.99
C GLU A 67 -9.20 -14.20 -5.19
N MET A 68 -10.28 -14.32 -4.41
CA MET A 68 -10.54 -15.53 -3.64
C MET A 68 -10.65 -16.76 -4.55
N GLY A 69 -9.94 -17.83 -4.19
CA GLY A 69 -9.90 -19.07 -4.99
C GLY A 69 -8.83 -19.09 -6.07
N THR A 70 -8.06 -18.01 -6.26
CA THR A 70 -6.94 -18.00 -7.20
C THR A 70 -5.87 -19.02 -6.78
N VAL A 71 -5.48 -19.89 -7.70
CA VAL A 71 -4.39 -20.85 -7.47
C VAL A 71 -3.06 -20.10 -7.45
N LEU A 72 -2.37 -20.14 -6.31
CA LEU A 72 -1.06 -19.49 -6.15
C LEU A 72 0.09 -20.44 -6.55
N VAL A 73 0.01 -21.70 -6.12
CA VAL A 73 1.05 -22.72 -6.28
C VAL A 73 0.39 -24.06 -6.57
N GLN A 74 0.94 -24.82 -7.51
CA GLN A 74 0.52 -26.19 -7.81
C GLN A 74 1.51 -27.18 -7.21
N LEU A 75 1.00 -28.14 -6.42
CA LEU A 75 1.78 -29.27 -5.91
C LEU A 75 1.60 -30.51 -6.79
N ASP A 76 2.61 -31.39 -6.80
CA ASP A 76 2.54 -32.71 -7.42
C ASP A 76 1.61 -33.62 -6.61
N GLY A 77 0.54 -34.09 -7.26
CA GLY A 77 -0.53 -34.87 -6.64
C GLY A 77 -0.38 -36.38 -6.77
N ARG A 78 0.62 -36.89 -7.49
CA ARG A 78 0.68 -38.31 -7.91
C ARG A 78 0.66 -39.29 -6.73
N ASP A 79 1.39 -39.00 -5.66
CA ASP A 79 1.41 -39.86 -4.47
C ASP A 79 0.05 -39.90 -3.78
N PHE A 80 -0.69 -38.78 -3.78
CA PHE A 80 -2.03 -38.69 -3.22
C PHE A 80 -3.05 -39.42 -4.10
N GLU A 81 -2.95 -39.32 -5.42
CA GLU A 81 -3.82 -40.04 -6.37
C GLU A 81 -3.68 -41.56 -6.22
N ILE A 82 -2.45 -42.06 -6.06
CA ILE A 82 -2.18 -43.49 -5.81
C ILE A 82 -2.78 -43.92 -4.47
N ALA A 83 -2.61 -43.11 -3.42
CA ALA A 83 -3.14 -43.42 -2.09
C ALA A 83 -4.68 -43.49 -2.08
N VAL A 84 -5.35 -42.56 -2.77
CA VAL A 84 -6.81 -42.55 -2.93
C VAL A 84 -7.28 -43.78 -3.71
N SER A 85 -6.64 -44.06 -4.86
CA SER A 85 -7.01 -45.21 -5.70
C SER A 85 -6.89 -46.53 -4.94
N ARG A 86 -5.87 -46.66 -4.09
CA ARG A 86 -5.69 -47.83 -3.24
C ARG A 86 -6.80 -47.97 -2.20
N ALA A 87 -7.16 -46.88 -1.52
CA ALA A 87 -8.22 -46.88 -0.52
C ALA A 87 -9.59 -47.20 -1.12
N GLU A 88 -9.86 -46.73 -2.35
CA GLU A 88 -11.08 -47.06 -3.08
C GLU A 88 -11.17 -48.54 -3.46
N ALA A 89 -10.04 -49.15 -3.88
CA ALA A 89 -9.99 -50.58 -4.17
C ALA A 89 -10.21 -51.43 -2.90
N GLU A 90 -9.56 -51.06 -1.79
CA GLU A 90 -9.74 -51.73 -0.50
C GLU A 90 -11.18 -51.64 0.02
N LEU A 91 -11.88 -50.52 -0.25
CA LEU A 91 -13.30 -50.36 0.07
C LEU A 91 -14.22 -51.19 -0.83
N ALA A 92 -13.88 -51.35 -2.11
CA ALA A 92 -14.69 -52.11 -3.06
C ALA A 92 -14.59 -53.62 -2.84
N ASP A 93 -13.46 -54.10 -2.32
CA ASP A 93 -13.23 -55.50 -1.98
C ASP A 93 -13.88 -55.93 -0.63
N ALA A 94 -14.32 -54.97 0.19
CA ALA A 94 -14.93 -55.18 1.51
C ALA A 94 -16.46 -55.42 1.45
#